data_AF-A0A521WNF0-F1
#
_entry.id   AF-A0A521WNF0-F1
#
_cell.length_a   1.000
_cell.length_b   1.000
_cell.length_c   1.000
_cell.angle_alpha   90.00
_cell.angle_beta   90.00
_cell.angle_gamma   90.00
#
_symmetry.space_group_name_H-M   'P 1'
#
loop_
_entity.id
_entity.type
_entity.pdbx_description
1 polymer ?
#
loop_
_entity_poly.entity_id
_entity_poly.type
_entity_poly.pdbx_seq_one_letter_code
_entity_poly.pdbx_strand_id
1 'polypeptide(L)' 'MFMHIIINAQYIEGYELELTFENGETRMVDLEPHLDGEIFEPLKNIEYFKTVQVNSDIDTITWENGDRKST' A
#
# COMPACT_ATOMS: atom_id res chain seq x y z
N MET A 1 13.32 -6.72 -19.42
CA MET A 1 12.57 -5.65 -18.74
C MET A 1 12.29 -6.19 -17.35
N PHE A 2 13.05 -5.76 -16.34
CA PHE A 2 12.88 -6.26 -14.98
C PHE A 2 11.69 -5.53 -14.37
N MET A 3 10.51 -6.15 -14.43
CA MET A 3 9.36 -5.72 -13.63
C MET A 3 9.72 -6.07 -12.19
N HIS A 4 9.78 -5.06 -11.33
CA HIS A 4 9.94 -5.29 -9.89
C HIS A 4 8.57 -5.64 -9.35
N ILE A 5 8.20 -6.92 -9.41
CA ILE A 5 6.91 -7.40 -8.92
C ILE A 5 6.93 -7.35 -7.39
N ILE A 6 6.00 -6.60 -6.81
CA ILE A 6 5.75 -6.62 -5.37
C ILE A 6 4.97 -7.91 -5.07
N ILE A 7 5.48 -8.71 -4.14
CA ILE A 7 4.85 -9.97 -3.71
C ILE A 7 4.23 -9.87 -2.32
N ASN A 8 4.67 -8.90 -1.51
CA ASN A 8 4.10 -8.65 -0.20
C ASN A 8 4.17 -7.15 0.15
N ALA A 9 3.20 -6.68 0.92
CA ALA A 9 3.15 -5.34 1.47
C ALA A 9 2.60 -5.42 2.89
N GLN A 10 3.36 -4.90 3.84
CA GLN A 10 3.00 -4.93 5.25
C GLN A 10 3.07 -3.54 5.84
N TYR A 11 2.04 -3.18 6.60
CA TYR A 11 2.05 -1.98 7.42
C TYR A 11 3.02 -2.12 8.59
N ILE A 12 3.89 -1.12 8.78
CA ILE A 12 4.85 -1.08 9.89
C ILE A 12 4.35 -0.13 10.98
N GLU A 13 4.39 1.17 10.71
CA GLU A 13 3.93 2.21 11.63
C GLU A 13 3.63 3.52 10.87
N GLY A 14 2.86 4.44 11.45
CA GLY A 14 2.56 5.73 10.83
C GLY A 14 1.99 5.58 9.41
N TYR A 15 2.77 6.00 8.41
CA TYR A 15 2.48 5.77 6.99
C TYR A 15 3.62 5.03 6.27
N GLU A 16 4.40 4.26 7.03
CA GLU A 16 5.46 3.42 6.53
C GLU A 16 4.95 2.02 6.17
N LEU A 17 5.33 1.58 4.97
CA LEU A 17 5.06 0.25 4.46
C LEU A 17 6.35 -0.47 4.15
N GLU A 18 6.38 -1.75 4.48
CA GLU A 18 7.40 -2.68 4.05
C GLU A 18 6.91 -3.43 2.80
N LEU A 19 7.60 -3.23 1.68
CA LEU A 19 7.33 -3.89 0.41
C LEU A 19 8.37 -4.97 0.16
N THR A 20 7.92 -6.19 -0.07
CA THR A 20 8.78 -7.31 -0.47
C THR A 20 8.60 -7.58 -1.95
N PHE A 21 9.71 -7.68 -2.65
CA PHE A 21 9.78 -7.94 -4.08
C PHE A 21 10.03 -9.43 -4.35
N GLU A 22 9.68 -9.90 -5.55
CA GLU A 22 9.86 -11.30 -5.96
C GLU A 22 11.31 -11.81 -5.85
N ASN A 23 12.28 -10.90 -5.92
CA ASN A 23 13.70 -11.19 -5.81
C ASN A 23 14.17 -11.36 -4.34
N GLY A 24 13.26 -11.24 -3.37
CA GLY A 24 13.54 -11.29 -1.95
C GLY A 24 14.09 -9.99 -1.36
N GLU A 25 14.18 -8.91 -2.15
CA GLU A 25 14.47 -7.59 -1.62
C GLU A 25 13.27 -7.05 -0.85
N THR A 26 13.56 -6.35 0.24
CA THR A 26 12.55 -5.68 1.06
C THR A 26 12.88 -4.20 1.12
N ARG A 27 11.90 -3.33 0.90
CA ARG A 27 12.06 -1.87 1.00
C ARG A 27 11.01 -1.28 1.90
N MET A 28 11.47 -0.43 2.82
CA MET A 28 10.60 0.44 3.59
C MET A 28 10.35 1.71 2.80
N VAL A 29 9.08 2.10 2.69
CA VAL A 29 8.63 3.28 1.98
C VAL A 29 7.72 4.08 2.90
N ASP A 30 8.11 5.32 3.16
CA ASP A 30 7.27 6.28 3.86
C ASP A 30 6.37 7.00 2.86
N LEU A 31 5.06 6.81 3.03
CA LEU A 31 4.04 7.47 2.20
C LEU A 31 3.55 8.78 2.80
N GLU A 32 3.87 9.11 4.06
CA GLU A 32 3.41 10.33 4.74
C GLU A 32 3.56 11.60 3.89
N PRO A 33 4.75 11.93 3.32
CA PRO A 33 4.91 13.14 2.50
C PRO A 33 4.18 13.08 1.16
N HIS A 34 3.71 11.90 0.75
CA HIS A 34 2.98 11.67 -0.49
C HIS A 34 1.46 11.67 -0.32
N LEU A 35 0.94 11.61 0.92
CA LEU A 35 -0.49 11.66 1.23
C LEU A 35 -1.06 13.09 1.25
N ASP A 36 -0.45 14.00 0.50
CA ASP A 36 -0.89 15.39 0.38
C ASP A 36 -1.85 15.56 -0.83
N GLY A 37 -3.10 15.91 -0.55
CA GLY A 37 -4.16 16.09 -1.56
C GLY A 37 -5.51 15.48 -1.17
N GLU A 38 -6.60 16.07 -1.66
CA GLU A 38 -7.99 15.65 -1.35
C GLU A 38 -8.26 14.17 -1.70
N ILE A 39 -7.60 13.64 -2.74
CA ILE A 39 -7.74 12.25 -3.19
C ILE A 39 -7.18 11.25 -2.16
N PHE A 40 -6.17 11.66 -1.40
CA PHE A 40 -5.47 10.80 -0.43
C PHE A 40 -5.97 11.01 1.01
N GLU A 41 -6.98 11.85 1.24
CA GLU A 41 -7.57 12.04 2.57
C GLU A 41 -8.02 10.73 3.26
N PRO A 42 -8.62 9.75 2.56
CA PRO A 42 -8.95 8.46 3.18
C PRO A 42 -7.72 7.70 3.69
N LEU A 43 -6.57 7.84 3.00
CA LEU A 43 -5.32 7.20 3.40
C LEU A 43 -4.71 7.83 4.65
N LYS A 44 -5.07 9.06 5.01
CA LYS A 44 -4.71 9.67 6.31
C LYS A 44 -5.38 8.96 7.49
N ASN A 45 -6.40 8.13 7.24
CA ASN A 45 -6.93 7.27 8.28
C ASN A 45 -6.04 6.02 8.39
N ILE A 46 -5.30 5.91 9.49
CA ILE A 46 -4.42 4.78 9.80
C ILE A 46 -5.16 3.43 9.71
N GLU A 47 -6.42 3.35 10.15
CA GLU A 47 -7.20 2.10 10.07
C GLU A 47 -7.47 1.68 8.62
N TYR A 48 -7.66 2.66 7.73
CA TYR A 48 -7.78 2.43 6.30
C TYR A 48 -6.42 2.14 5.66
N PHE A 49 -5.37 2.85 6.05
CA PHE A 49 -4.03 2.63 5.54
C PHE A 49 -3.50 1.21 5.83
N LYS A 50 -3.85 0.65 6.99
CA LYS A 50 -3.56 -0.74 7.38
C LYS A 50 -4.21 -1.80 6.48
N THR A 51 -5.23 -1.46 5.70
CA THR A 51 -5.89 -2.41 4.77
C THR A 51 -5.13 -2.59 3.46
N VAL A 52 -3.91 -2.04 3.37
CA VAL A 52 -3.02 -2.19 2.22
C VAL A 52 -2.90 -3.66 1.81
N GLN A 53 -3.05 -3.90 0.53
CA GLN A 53 -2.94 -5.22 -0.08
C GLN A 53 -2.13 -5.11 -1.36
N VAL A 54 -1.36 -6.16 -1.65
CA VAL A 54 -0.66 -6.28 -2.93
C VAL A 54 -1.65 -6.71 -3.99
N ASN A 55 -1.67 -5.97 -5.09
CA ASN A 55 -2.40 -6.32 -6.29
C ASN A 55 -1.43 -6.88 -7.32
N SER A 56 -1.39 -8.22 -7.40
CA SER A 56 -0.55 -8.95 -8.36
C SER A 56 -1.01 -8.82 -9.82
N ASP A 57 -2.21 -8.29 -10.10
CA ASP A 57 -2.69 -8.09 -11.47
C ASP A 57 -2.09 -6.83 -12.12
N ILE A 58 -1.73 -5.83 -11.31
CA ILE A 58 -1.15 -4.56 -11.78
C ILE A 58 0.27 -4.31 -11.22
N ASP A 59 0.83 -5.26 -10.48
CA ASP A 59 2.15 -5.17 -9.84
C ASP A 59 2.30 -3.96 -8.89
N THR A 60 1.24 -3.57 -8.17
CA THR A 60 1.26 -2.43 -7.24
C THR A 60 0.57 -2.74 -5.90
N ILE A 61 0.68 -1.83 -4.93
CA ILE A 61 -0.15 -1.87 -3.72
C ILE A 61 -1.46 -1.12 -3.93
N THR A 62 -2.53 -1.67 -3.39
CA THR A 62 -3.86 -1.07 -3.43
C THR A 62 -4.49 -1.14 -2.05
N TRP A 63 -5.28 -0.14 -1.72
CA TRP A 63 -6.20 -0.19 -0.60
C TRP A 63 -7.57 -0.48 -1.18
N GLU A 64 -8.32 -1.42 -0.60
CA GLU A 64 -9.69 -1.66 -1.01
C GLU A 64 -10.44 -0.33 -0.88
N ASN A 65 -10.80 0.25 -2.03
CA ASN A 65 -11.25 1.62 -2.14
C ASN A 65 -12.62 1.80 -1.49
N GLY A 66 -12.68 1.84 -0.16
CA GLY A 66 -13.84 2.22 0.65
C GLY A 66 -15.18 1.56 0.27
N ASP A 67 -15.20 0.50 -0.53
CA ASP A 67 -16.44 -0.16 -0.94
C ASP A 67 -16.83 -1.05 0.23
N ARG A 68 -17.44 -0.37 1.19
CA ARG A 68 -18.41 -0.88 2.14
C ARG A 68 -19.10 -2.06 1.46
N LYS A 69 -18.70 -3.28 1.82
CA LYS A 69 -19.58 -4.44 1.71
C LYS A 69 -20.79 -4.11 2.60
N SER A 70 -21.75 -3.42 2.02
CA SER A 70 -23.09 -3.36 2.54
C SER A 70 -23.60 -4.79 2.40
N THR A 71 -23.84 -5.39 3.57
CA THR A 71 -24.58 -6.61 3.84
C THR A 71 -25.49 -7.10 2.73
#